data_AF-A0A139ARY9-F1
#
_entry.id   AF-A0A139ARY9-F1
#
_cell.length_a   1.000
_cell.length_b   1.000
_cell.length_c   1.000
_cell.angle_alpha   90.00
_cell.angle_beta   90.00
_cell.angle_gamma   90.00
#
_symmetry.space_group_name_H-M   'P 1'
#
loop_
_entity.id
_entity.type
_entity.pdbx_description
1 polymer ?
#
loop_
_entity_poly.entity_id
_entity_poly.type
_entity_poly.pdbx_seq_one_letter_code
_entity_poly.pdbx_strand_id
1 'polypeptide(L)'
;MSAESLYFKAKDGLWDELKSIFVADPASGRAAVRFVKPSSGWTMLHQAAWWGSEDGVRLCVANGAQLTLASKDNRETPLQVAKSRGHLHIVALLERAVTGTGSLWMPLEDPTIWPSSCSWDEARLVDVDADMVVAYAGGRVEIPKGAKRYADSFGRTLVGWHGTWDPPLGMDGERMCDTGRQLSES
;
A
#
# COMPACT_ATOMS: atom_id res chain seq x y z
N MET A 1 6.27 -18.26 8.78
CA MET A 1 7.62 -17.73 8.47
C MET A 1 7.82 -16.46 9.26
N SER A 2 9.05 -16.11 9.66
CA SER A 2 9.29 -14.84 10.38
C SER A 2 9.35 -13.65 9.40
N ALA A 3 9.00 -12.46 9.88
CA ALA A 3 9.13 -11.21 9.12
C ALA A 3 10.57 -11.00 8.58
N GLU A 4 11.58 -11.39 9.36
CA GLU A 4 12.99 -11.37 8.96
C GLU A 4 13.28 -12.33 7.80
N SER A 5 12.76 -13.56 7.83
CA SER A 5 12.98 -14.52 6.75
C SER A 5 12.37 -14.05 5.41
N LEU A 6 11.20 -13.40 5.45
CA LEU A 6 10.57 -12.80 4.28
C LEU A 6 11.34 -11.57 3.77
N TYR A 7 11.90 -10.77 4.68
CA TYR A 7 12.79 -9.66 4.33
C TYR A 7 14.03 -10.12 3.56
N PHE A 8 14.62 -11.28 3.91
CA PHE A 8 15.77 -11.81 3.18
C PHE A 8 15.39 -12.37 1.81
N LYS A 9 14.21 -12.99 1.65
CA LYS A 9 13.70 -13.38 0.32
C LYS A 9 13.55 -12.20 -0.64
N ALA A 10 13.09 -11.04 -0.14
CA ALA A 10 13.04 -9.82 -0.94
C ALA A 10 14.44 -9.37 -1.38
N LYS A 11 15.45 -9.59 -0.54
CA LYS A 11 16.83 -9.17 -0.80
C LYS A 11 17.42 -9.98 -1.95
N ASP A 12 17.04 -11.25 -2.02
CA ASP A 12 17.40 -12.19 -3.07
C ASP A 12 16.53 -12.03 -4.33
N GLY A 13 15.59 -11.08 -4.34
CA GLY A 13 14.75 -10.76 -5.50
C GLY A 13 13.55 -11.69 -5.71
N LEU A 14 13.19 -12.52 -4.72
CA LEU A 14 12.12 -13.53 -4.81
C LEU A 14 10.72 -12.92 -4.66
N TRP A 15 10.42 -11.87 -5.42
CA TRP A 15 9.18 -11.09 -5.29
C TRP A 15 7.92 -11.88 -5.67
N ASP A 16 7.98 -12.78 -6.65
CA ASP A 16 6.82 -13.60 -7.04
C ASP A 16 6.46 -14.66 -5.99
N GLU A 17 7.47 -15.24 -5.35
CA GLU A 17 7.27 -16.13 -4.19
C GLU A 17 6.64 -15.34 -3.03
N LEU A 18 7.16 -14.15 -2.75
CA LEU A 18 6.60 -13.26 -1.73
C LEU A 18 5.14 -12.88 -2.01
N LYS A 19 4.78 -12.56 -3.26
CA LYS A 19 3.38 -12.31 -3.64
C LYS A 19 2.49 -13.50 -3.26
N SER A 20 2.92 -14.72 -3.60
CA SER A 20 2.16 -15.95 -3.29
C SER A 20 2.01 -16.17 -1.78
N ILE A 21 3.08 -15.93 -1.01
CA ILE A 21 3.06 -16.02 0.44
C ILE A 21 2.11 -14.99 1.05
N PHE A 22 2.13 -13.75 0.54
CA PHE A 22 1.30 -12.66 1.07
C PHE A 22 -0.18 -12.86 0.77
N VAL A 23 -0.52 -13.52 -0.35
CA VAL A 23 -1.90 -13.93 -0.63
C VAL A 23 -2.36 -15.02 0.35
N ALA A 24 -1.51 -16.01 0.63
CA ALA A 24 -1.84 -17.10 1.53
C ALA A 24 -1.85 -16.68 3.02
N ASP A 25 -0.98 -15.76 3.41
CA ASP A 25 -0.85 -15.22 4.77
C ASP A 25 -0.57 -13.70 4.73
N PRO A 26 -1.63 -12.88 4.58
CA PRO A 26 -1.49 -11.43 4.51
C PRO A 26 -0.91 -10.81 5.78
N ALA A 27 -1.13 -11.44 6.94
CA ALA A 27 -0.63 -10.92 8.22
C ALA A 27 0.90 -11.03 8.30
N SER A 28 1.48 -12.18 7.92
CA SER A 28 2.93 -12.32 7.82
C SER A 28 3.54 -11.36 6.80
N GLY A 29 2.86 -11.14 5.67
CA GLY A 29 3.30 -10.17 4.66
C GLY A 29 3.35 -8.74 5.18
N ARG A 30 2.29 -8.29 5.86
CA ARG A 30 2.25 -6.96 6.49
C ARG A 30 3.27 -6.79 7.62
N ALA A 31 3.50 -7.84 8.40
CA ALA A 31 4.58 -7.84 9.38
C ALA A 31 5.97 -7.73 8.71
N ALA A 32 6.18 -8.43 7.59
CA ALA A 32 7.44 -8.40 6.85
C ALA A 32 7.76 -7.03 6.24
N VAL A 33 6.79 -6.35 5.62
CA VAL A 33 7.05 -5.02 5.01
C VAL A 33 7.30 -3.92 6.04
N ARG A 34 6.91 -4.15 7.31
CA ARG A 34 7.17 -3.28 8.46
C ARG A 34 8.45 -3.64 9.20
N PHE A 35 9.08 -4.77 8.90
CA PHE A 35 10.35 -5.16 9.50
C PHE A 35 11.46 -4.19 9.10
N VAL A 36 12.17 -3.72 10.12
CA VAL A 36 13.33 -2.83 9.97
C VAL A 36 14.56 -3.61 10.40
N LYS A 37 15.50 -3.84 9.47
CA LYS A 37 16.75 -4.54 9.77
C LYS A 37 17.54 -3.76 10.85
N PRO A 38 17.81 -4.33 12.04
CA PRO A 38 18.37 -3.57 13.15
C PRO A 38 19.71 -2.90 12.85
N SER A 39 20.55 -3.54 12.04
CA SER A 39 21.91 -3.08 11.74
C SER A 39 21.99 -1.93 10.73
N SER A 40 21.06 -1.81 9.78
CA SER A 40 21.11 -0.76 8.74
C SER A 40 19.88 0.16 8.71
N GLY A 41 18.79 -0.20 9.39
CA GLY A 41 17.52 0.50 9.28
C GLY A 41 16.76 0.25 7.96
N TRP A 42 17.21 -0.71 7.14
CA TRP A 42 16.56 -1.00 5.86
C TRP A 42 15.27 -1.79 6.03
N THR A 43 14.31 -1.51 5.15
CA THR A 43 13.03 -2.24 5.00
C THR A 43 12.98 -2.95 3.65
N MET A 44 11.98 -3.80 3.43
CA MET A 44 11.73 -4.40 2.11
C MET A 44 11.58 -3.32 1.00
N LEU A 45 10.98 -2.17 1.33
CA LEU A 45 10.81 -1.09 0.37
C LEU A 45 12.14 -0.43 -0.04
N HIS A 46 13.12 -0.33 0.87
CA HIS A 46 14.48 0.09 0.51
C HIS A 46 15.13 -0.89 -0.48
N GLN A 47 14.95 -2.20 -0.29
CA GLN A 47 15.49 -3.20 -1.20
C GLN A 47 14.82 -3.14 -2.57
N ALA A 48 13.49 -3.00 -2.62
CA ALA A 48 12.76 -2.85 -3.87
C ALA A 48 13.24 -1.62 -4.65
N ALA A 49 13.42 -0.49 -3.95
CA ALA A 49 13.99 0.72 -4.52
C ALA A 49 15.44 0.53 -5.00
N TRP A 50 16.27 -0.17 -4.24
CA TRP A 50 17.67 -0.44 -4.60
C TRP A 50 17.81 -1.26 -5.89
N TRP A 51 16.95 -2.27 -6.05
CA TRP A 51 16.93 -3.19 -7.18
C TRP A 51 16.09 -2.69 -8.36
N GLY A 52 15.35 -1.58 -8.22
CA GLY A 52 14.46 -1.09 -9.28
C GLY A 52 13.21 -1.94 -9.49
N SER A 53 12.82 -2.74 -8.48
CA SER A 53 11.73 -3.71 -8.56
C SER A 53 10.37 -3.02 -8.39
N GLU A 54 9.67 -2.79 -9.50
CA GLU A 54 8.31 -2.24 -9.48
C GLU A 54 7.35 -3.15 -8.70
N ASP A 55 7.44 -4.46 -8.94
CA ASP A 55 6.63 -5.45 -8.22
C ASP A 55 6.87 -5.42 -6.72
N GLY A 56 8.12 -5.28 -6.29
CA GLY A 56 8.46 -5.16 -4.88
C GLY A 56 7.93 -3.88 -4.26
N VAL A 57 7.98 -2.76 -4.98
CA VAL A 57 7.41 -1.49 -4.52
C VAL A 57 5.89 -1.61 -4.39
N ARG A 58 5.21 -2.13 -5.41
CA ARG A 58 3.75 -2.33 -5.38
C ARG A 58 3.32 -3.23 -4.24
N LEU A 59 3.99 -4.38 -4.08
CA LEU A 59 3.71 -5.32 -2.99
C LEU A 59 3.89 -4.65 -1.62
N CYS A 60 4.97 -3.91 -1.42
CA CYS A 60 5.24 -3.22 -0.16
C CYS A 60 4.21 -2.11 0.13
N VAL A 61 3.89 -1.27 -0.85
CA VAL A 61 2.92 -0.16 -0.69
C VAL A 61 1.52 -0.69 -0.40
N ALA A 62 1.06 -1.70 -1.15
CA ALA A 62 -0.24 -2.34 -0.95
C ALA A 62 -0.41 -2.91 0.46
N ASN A 63 0.69 -3.38 1.06
CA ASN A 63 0.74 -3.99 2.39
C ASN A 63 1.11 -2.99 3.50
N GLY A 64 1.12 -1.69 3.22
CA GLY A 64 1.30 -0.65 4.23
C GLY A 64 2.73 -0.52 4.75
N ALA A 65 3.72 -0.67 3.87
CA ALA A 65 5.11 -0.31 4.18
C ALA A 65 5.24 1.17 4.59
N GLN A 66 6.19 1.47 5.46
CA GLN A 66 6.54 2.86 5.79
C GLN A 66 7.34 3.48 4.65
N LEU A 67 6.73 4.41 3.92
CA LEU A 67 7.26 4.93 2.66
C LEU A 67 8.40 5.94 2.84
N THR A 68 8.45 6.61 3.98
CA THR A 68 9.38 7.72 4.28
C THR A 68 10.37 7.38 5.40
N LEU A 69 10.45 6.11 5.83
CA LEU A 69 11.42 5.70 6.85
C LEU A 69 12.83 5.85 6.30
N ALA A 70 13.68 6.60 7.00
CA ALA A 70 15.09 6.75 6.65
C ALA A 70 15.94 5.62 7.26
N SER A 71 16.86 5.08 6.48
CA SER A 71 17.90 4.15 6.94
C SER A 71 18.81 4.78 8.01
N LYS A 72 19.49 3.93 8.79
CA LYS A 72 20.39 4.38 9.86
C LYS A 72 21.71 4.93 9.32
N ASP A 73 22.27 4.24 8.32
CA ASP A 73 23.64 4.48 7.88
C ASP A 73 23.77 5.81 7.12
N ASN A 74 22.96 5.99 6.06
CA ASN A 74 23.06 7.13 5.15
C ASN A 74 21.86 8.08 5.25
N ARG A 75 20.92 7.82 6.16
CA ARG A 75 19.67 8.60 6.29
C ARG A 75 18.83 8.63 5.02
N GLU A 76 19.01 7.65 4.13
CA GLU A 76 18.25 7.54 2.88
C GLU A 76 16.91 6.84 3.12
N THR A 77 15.84 7.44 2.61
CA THR A 77 14.52 6.85 2.40
C THR A 77 14.49 5.97 1.15
N PRO A 78 13.48 5.10 0.97
CA PRO A 78 13.34 4.33 -0.26
C PRO A 78 13.32 5.20 -1.53
N LEU A 79 12.68 6.38 -1.48
CA LEU A 79 12.68 7.33 -2.60
C LEU A 79 14.08 7.84 -2.92
N GLN A 80 14.88 8.18 -1.90
CA GLN A 80 16.27 8.63 -2.08
C GLN A 80 17.14 7.50 -2.64
N VAL A 81 16.96 6.27 -2.17
CA VAL A 81 17.63 5.09 -2.73
C VAL A 81 17.29 4.92 -4.22
N ALA A 82 16.02 5.04 -4.61
CA ALA A 82 15.65 4.97 -6.03
C ALA A 82 16.29 6.09 -6.86
N LYS A 83 16.35 7.32 -6.32
CA LYS A 83 17.00 8.48 -6.96
C LYS A 83 18.51 8.25 -7.13
N SER A 84 19.21 7.80 -6.09
CA SER A 84 20.66 7.57 -6.13
C SER A 84 21.06 6.43 -7.08
N ARG A 85 20.14 5.48 -7.30
CA ARG A 85 20.32 4.36 -8.25
C ARG A 85 19.87 4.67 -9.68
N GLY A 86 19.22 5.82 -9.92
CA GLY A 86 18.75 6.22 -11.25
C GLY A 86 17.47 5.50 -11.71
N HIS A 87 16.72 4.86 -10.81
CA HIS A 87 15.50 4.12 -11.14
C HIS A 87 14.30 5.06 -11.25
N LEU A 88 14.25 5.86 -12.32
CA LEU A 88 13.27 6.93 -12.51
C LEU A 88 11.81 6.45 -12.49
N HIS A 89 11.53 5.24 -12.99
CA HIS A 89 10.19 4.65 -12.92
C HIS A 89 9.78 4.37 -11.47
N ILE A 90 10.70 3.93 -10.63
CA ILE A 90 10.46 3.73 -9.19
C ILE A 90 10.30 5.07 -8.46
N VAL A 91 11.06 6.09 -8.85
CA VAL A 91 10.91 7.44 -8.30
C VAL A 91 9.48 7.95 -8.51
N ALA A 92 8.98 7.89 -9.74
CA ALA A 92 7.61 8.30 -10.06
C ALA A 92 6.57 7.48 -9.30
N LEU A 93 6.80 6.17 -9.15
CA LEU A 93 5.90 5.28 -8.43
C LEU A 93 5.84 5.60 -6.92
N LEU A 94 6.99 5.84 -6.28
CA LEU A 94 7.07 6.20 -4.86
C LEU A 94 6.51 7.60 -4.57
N GLU A 95 6.73 8.58 -5.45
CA GLU A 95 6.17 9.93 -5.32
C GLU A 95 4.63 9.88 -5.36
N ARG A 96 4.05 9.07 -6.25
CA ARG A 96 2.61 8.80 -6.27
C ARG A 96 2.12 8.09 -5.00
N ALA A 97 2.86 7.09 -4.52
CA ALA A 97 2.47 6.32 -3.33
C ALA A 97 2.41 7.18 -2.03
N VAL A 98 3.31 8.16 -1.91
CA VAL A 98 3.43 9.09 -0.76
C VAL A 98 2.41 10.23 -0.81
N THR A 99 1.85 10.52 -1.98
CA THR A 99 0.82 11.57 -2.10
C THR A 99 -0.39 11.20 -1.23
N GLY A 100 -0.79 12.12 -0.33
CA GLY A 100 -1.90 11.91 0.59
C GLY A 100 -1.58 11.15 1.89
N THR A 101 -0.38 10.56 2.05
CA THR A 101 -0.05 9.78 3.26
C THR A 101 0.18 10.63 4.50
N GLY A 102 0.36 11.95 4.36
CA GLY A 102 0.48 12.87 5.50
C GLY A 102 -0.80 13.01 6.33
N SER A 103 -1.95 12.56 5.81
CA SER A 103 -3.26 12.61 6.47
C SER A 103 -3.84 11.23 6.83
N LEU A 104 -3.19 10.15 6.39
CA LEU A 104 -3.71 8.79 6.56
C LEU A 104 -3.09 8.18 7.82
N TRP A 105 -3.91 8.06 8.86
CA TRP A 105 -3.58 7.29 10.06
C TRP A 105 -3.07 5.90 9.65
N MET A 106 -1.82 5.59 9.99
CA MET A 106 -1.23 4.27 9.77
C MET A 106 -1.58 3.41 10.99
N PRO A 107 -2.25 2.25 10.84
CA PRO A 107 -2.35 1.26 11.92
C PRO A 107 -0.96 0.63 12.07
N LEU A 108 -0.08 1.32 12.79
CA LEU A 108 1.35 0.97 12.84
C LEU A 108 1.60 -0.40 13.49
N GLU A 109 0.65 -0.91 14.28
CA GLU A 109 0.87 -2.10 15.10
C GLU A 109 0.11 -3.35 14.65
N ASP A 110 -1.10 -3.22 14.09
CA ASP A 110 -1.92 -4.39 13.74
C ASP A 110 -1.66 -4.84 12.29
N PRO A 111 -1.03 -6.02 12.07
CA PRO A 111 -0.81 -6.58 10.75
C PRO A 111 -2.07 -7.23 10.16
N THR A 112 -3.26 -7.06 10.72
CA THR A 112 -4.53 -7.49 10.09
C THR A 112 -5.23 -6.35 9.36
N ILE A 113 -4.83 -5.10 9.62
CA ILE A 113 -5.46 -3.90 9.08
C ILE A 113 -4.73 -3.40 7.82
N TRP A 114 -5.49 -3.15 6.76
CA TRP A 114 -5.05 -2.66 5.45
C TRP A 114 -5.00 -1.12 5.43
N PRO A 115 -4.06 -0.51 4.69
CA PRO A 115 -4.04 0.94 4.52
C PRO A 115 -5.20 1.43 3.62
N SER A 116 -5.79 2.58 3.97
CA SER A 116 -6.66 3.32 3.05
C SER A 116 -5.86 4.18 2.08
N SER A 117 -6.56 4.72 1.08
CA SER A 117 -6.06 5.68 0.10
C SER A 117 -7.05 6.82 -0.08
N CYS A 118 -6.54 7.97 -0.51
CA CYS A 118 -7.32 9.12 -0.97
C CYS A 118 -6.94 9.52 -2.40
N SER A 119 -6.33 8.60 -3.16
CA SER A 119 -5.96 8.81 -4.57
C SER A 119 -7.18 8.65 -5.49
N TRP A 120 -8.12 9.58 -5.39
CA TRP A 120 -9.41 9.54 -6.10
C TRP A 120 -9.28 9.42 -7.62
N ASP A 121 -8.25 10.04 -8.22
CA ASP A 121 -7.97 9.97 -9.65
C ASP A 121 -7.53 8.58 -10.13
N GLU A 122 -7.16 7.69 -9.20
CA GLU A 122 -6.75 6.32 -9.49
C GLU A 122 -7.88 5.30 -9.25
N ALA A 123 -9.07 5.77 -8.88
CA ALA A 123 -10.16 4.93 -8.41
C ALA A 123 -10.59 3.90 -9.46
N ARG A 124 -10.50 2.62 -9.10
CA ARG A 124 -11.00 1.50 -9.90
C ARG A 124 -11.90 0.63 -9.05
N LEU A 125 -13.06 0.27 -9.58
CA LEU A 125 -13.96 -0.66 -8.93
C LEU A 125 -13.38 -2.09 -9.03
N VAL A 126 -13.15 -2.72 -7.89
CA VAL A 126 -12.59 -4.08 -7.79
C VAL A 126 -13.45 -4.95 -6.87
N ASP A 127 -13.49 -6.24 -7.14
CA ASP A 127 -14.17 -7.22 -6.27
C ASP A 127 -13.33 -7.52 -5.02
N VAL A 128 -14.01 -7.85 -3.92
CA VAL A 128 -13.40 -8.19 -2.64
C VAL A 128 -13.45 -9.71 -2.42
N ASP A 129 -12.31 -10.37 -2.60
CA ASP A 129 -12.22 -11.84 -2.56
C ASP A 129 -12.18 -12.44 -1.15
N ALA A 130 -11.91 -11.62 -0.13
CA ALA A 130 -11.83 -12.00 1.28
C ALA A 130 -12.22 -10.82 2.19
N ASP A 131 -12.72 -11.12 3.39
CA ASP A 131 -13.02 -10.10 4.38
C ASP A 131 -11.78 -9.27 4.68
N MET A 132 -11.95 -7.94 4.72
CA MET A 132 -10.84 -7.04 4.97
C MET A 132 -11.22 -5.92 5.93
N VAL A 133 -10.25 -5.53 6.74
CA VAL A 133 -10.36 -4.40 7.66
C VAL A 133 -9.42 -3.32 7.17
N VAL A 134 -9.94 -2.12 6.88
CA VAL A 134 -9.20 -0.99 6.33
C VAL A 134 -9.09 0.12 7.38
N ALA A 135 -7.91 0.69 7.53
CA ALA A 135 -7.65 1.80 8.43
C ALA A 135 -8.25 3.10 7.92
N TYR A 136 -8.95 3.87 8.75
CA TYR A 136 -9.47 5.17 8.36
C TYR A 136 -9.63 6.10 9.56
N ALA A 137 -9.06 7.31 9.49
CA ALA A 137 -9.23 8.38 10.47
C ALA A 137 -9.11 7.96 11.96
N GLY A 138 -8.16 7.07 12.29
CA GLY A 138 -7.98 6.56 13.66
C GLY A 138 -8.86 5.37 14.06
N GLY A 139 -9.76 4.93 13.16
CA GLY A 139 -10.61 3.77 13.32
C GLY A 139 -10.40 2.72 12.23
N ARG A 140 -11.40 1.86 12.07
CA ARG A 140 -11.41 0.75 11.11
C ARG A 140 -12.72 0.67 10.35
N VAL A 141 -12.63 0.22 9.11
CA VAL A 141 -13.75 -0.02 8.19
C VAL A 141 -13.71 -1.49 7.81
N GLU A 142 -14.82 -2.19 8.06
CA GLU A 142 -14.97 -3.61 7.75
C GLU A 142 -15.66 -3.75 6.38
N ILE A 143 -15.01 -4.46 5.45
CA ILE A 143 -15.51 -4.67 4.10
C ILE A 143 -15.66 -6.18 3.89
N PRO A 144 -16.90 -6.68 3.72
CA PRO A 144 -17.15 -8.11 3.62
C PRO A 144 -16.73 -8.67 2.26
N LYS A 145 -16.33 -9.94 2.27
CA LYS A 145 -16.14 -10.73 1.06
C LYS A 145 -17.37 -10.67 0.15
N GLY A 146 -17.14 -10.52 -1.15
CA GLY A 146 -18.18 -10.42 -2.18
C GLY A 146 -18.70 -9.01 -2.41
N ALA A 147 -18.28 -8.01 -1.60
CA ALA A 147 -18.52 -6.61 -1.90
C ALA A 147 -17.67 -6.12 -3.09
N LYS A 148 -18.02 -4.94 -3.59
CA LYS A 148 -17.14 -4.15 -4.46
C LYS A 148 -16.53 -3.01 -3.63
N ARG A 149 -15.35 -2.56 -4.05
CA ARG A 149 -14.68 -1.40 -3.45
C ARG A 149 -13.94 -0.62 -4.52
N TYR A 150 -13.72 0.66 -4.25
CA TYR A 150 -12.80 1.47 -5.04
C TYR A 150 -11.38 1.27 -4.51
N ALA A 151 -10.43 0.99 -5.40
CA ALA A 151 -9.02 0.80 -5.09
C ALA A 151 -8.14 1.69 -5.97
N ASP A 152 -7.01 2.15 -5.42
CA ASP A 152 -6.03 2.91 -6.19
C ASP A 152 -5.14 1.97 -7.01
N SER A 153 -4.17 2.51 -7.74
CA SER A 153 -3.30 1.68 -8.58
C SER A 153 -2.35 0.76 -7.80
N PHE A 154 -2.27 0.90 -6.47
CA PHE A 154 -1.56 0.00 -5.56
C PHE A 154 -2.50 -1.03 -4.92
N GLY A 155 -3.80 -0.95 -5.16
CA GLY A 155 -4.81 -1.84 -4.58
C GLY A 155 -5.29 -1.42 -3.19
N ARG A 156 -4.88 -0.24 -2.69
CA ARG A 156 -5.35 0.30 -1.40
C ARG A 156 -6.78 0.79 -1.53
N THR A 157 -7.62 0.53 -0.53
CA THR A 157 -9.05 0.90 -0.59
C THR A 157 -9.22 2.41 -0.43
N LEU A 158 -9.99 3.01 -1.33
CA LEU A 158 -10.39 4.41 -1.21
C LEU A 158 -11.53 4.50 -0.20
N VAL A 159 -11.29 5.25 0.89
CA VAL A 159 -12.25 5.39 1.98
C VAL A 159 -12.57 6.86 2.18
N GLY A 160 -13.84 7.22 1.96
CA GLY A 160 -14.40 8.55 2.13
C GLY A 160 -14.82 8.84 3.57
N TRP A 161 -15.45 10.00 3.75
CA TRP A 161 -15.98 10.50 5.02
C TRP A 161 -16.87 9.47 5.72
N HIS A 162 -16.79 9.45 7.06
CA HIS A 162 -17.41 8.43 7.93
C HIS A 162 -17.08 6.97 7.57
N GLY A 163 -15.98 6.75 6.87
CA GLY A 163 -15.57 5.42 6.48
C GLY A 163 -16.46 4.84 5.39
N THR A 164 -16.89 5.64 4.41
CA THR A 164 -17.67 5.16 3.24
C THR A 164 -16.72 4.61 2.17
N TRP A 165 -17.08 3.52 1.48
CA TRP A 165 -16.17 2.86 0.50
C TRP A 165 -16.82 2.44 -0.82
N ASP A 166 -18.15 2.36 -0.89
CA ASP A 166 -18.88 2.05 -2.13
C ASP A 166 -20.24 2.77 -2.18
N PRO A 167 -20.32 3.98 -2.78
CA PRO A 167 -19.18 4.81 -3.18
C PRO A 167 -18.50 5.47 -1.96
N PRO A 168 -17.22 5.86 -2.07
CA PRO A 168 -16.62 6.75 -1.09
C PRO A 168 -17.20 8.17 -1.23
N LEU A 169 -17.67 8.73 -0.12
CA LEU A 169 -18.37 10.02 -0.06
C LEU A 169 -17.53 11.11 0.61
N GLY A 170 -17.74 12.36 0.21
CA GLY A 170 -17.18 13.54 0.85
C GLY A 170 -17.98 13.96 2.09
N MET A 171 -17.48 14.97 2.80
CA MET A 171 -18.20 15.60 3.92
C MET A 171 -19.54 16.22 3.48
N ASP A 172 -19.59 16.67 2.23
CA ASP A 172 -20.76 17.22 1.55
C ASP A 172 -21.77 16.15 1.09
N GLY A 173 -21.41 14.86 1.23
CA GLY A 173 -22.22 13.74 0.75
C GLY A 173 -22.06 13.44 -0.73
N GLU A 174 -21.23 14.20 -1.45
CA GLU A 174 -20.94 13.97 -2.87
C GLU A 174 -19.94 12.83 -3.05
N ARG A 175 -19.94 12.20 -4.23
CA ARG A 175 -18.99 11.14 -4.54
C ARG A 175 -17.58 11.71 -4.66
N MET A 176 -16.62 11.03 -4.06
CA MET A 176 -15.21 11.43 -4.15
C MET A 176 -14.53 10.95 -5.43
N CYS A 177 -15.10 9.95 -6.12
CA CYS A 177 -14.57 9.43 -7.37
C CYS A 177 -15.68 9.12 -8.37
N ASP A 178 -15.47 9.52 -9.62
CA ASP A 178 -16.35 9.21 -10.73
C ASP A 178 -15.87 7.92 -11.42
N THR A 179 -16.58 6.81 -11.21
CA THR A 179 -16.55 5.76 -12.24
C THR A 179 -17.35 6.30 -13.40
N GLY A 180 -16.70 6.47 -14.55
CA GLY A 180 -17.35 6.89 -15.78
C GLY A 180 -18.72 6.23 -15.90
N ARG A 181 -19.77 7.05 -15.82
CA ARG A 181 -21.10 6.70 -16.28
C ARG A 181 -20.86 6.04 -17.64
N GLN A 182 -21.20 4.76 -17.78
CA GLN A 182 -21.55 4.29 -19.10
C GLN A 182 -22.57 5.30 -19.60
N LEU A 183 -22.24 5.98 -20.69
CA LEU A 183 -23.19 6.72 -21.49
C LEU A 183 -24.22 5.69 -21.98
N SER A 184 -25.20 5.40 -21.13
CA SER A 184 -26.51 4.95 -21.56
C SER A 184 -27.42 6.17 -21.45
N GLU A 185 -28.18 6.41 -22.53
CA GLU A 185 -29.12 7.52 -22.78
C GLU A 185 -28.42 8.72 -23.45
N SER A 186 -28.62 9.02 -24.74
CA SER A 186 -29.82 8.87 -25.58
C SER A 186 -29.47 8.62 -27.05
#